data_AF-A0A5E5QK02-F1
#
_entry.id   AF-A0A5E5QK02-F1
#
_cell.length_a   1.000
_cell.length_b   1.000
_cell.length_c   1.000
_cell.angle_alpha   90.00
_cell.angle_beta   90.00
_cell.angle_gamma   90.00
#
_symmetry.space_group_name_H-M   'P 1'
#
loop_
_entity.id
_entity.type
_entity.pdbx_description
1 polymer ?
#
loop_
_entity_poly.entity_id
_entity_poly.type
_entity_poly.pdbx_seq_one_letter_code
_entity_poly.pdbx_strand_id
1 'polypeptide(L)'
;MTKYTSDIFKVLRRGQFICSNSPDDDIQTLYKILEDEDNFEDLYDYFYQIDYILEQGDEFFYFSRNEKNADLERKIEKAFGWINTLDFFKTFDSSFDVGFRFTPSEIDNQLKNNVDLKTKLANLKKISTDKKSYLDQIKKLIEKLEKDNYITLENEISETYKVLTSFNYLKDLVNTINIPEIIANEIPE
;
A
#
# COMPACT_ATOMS: atom_id res chain seq x y z
N MET A 1 27.36 11.78 -3.37
CA MET A 1 26.63 11.07 -2.29
C MET A 1 26.15 12.03 -1.19
N THR A 2 24.83 12.15 -1.06
CA THR A 2 24.14 13.05 -0.13
C THR A 2 24.29 12.66 1.34
N LYS A 3 24.14 13.62 2.28
CA LYS A 3 24.12 13.34 3.72
C LYS A 3 22.91 12.51 4.17
N TYR A 4 21.86 12.43 3.34
CA TYR A 4 20.60 11.74 3.64
C TYR A 4 20.61 10.25 3.27
N THR A 5 21.69 9.72 2.67
CA THR A 5 21.78 8.32 2.22
C THR A 5 21.41 7.32 3.32
N SER A 6 21.87 7.56 4.56
CA SER A 6 21.59 6.69 5.71
C SER A 6 20.11 6.67 6.07
N ASP A 7 19.42 7.82 5.99
CA ASP A 7 18.02 7.94 6.38
C ASP A 7 17.10 7.37 5.30
N ILE A 8 17.42 7.62 4.02
CA ILE A 8 16.78 6.95 2.87
C ILE A 8 16.88 5.43 3.03
N PHE A 9 18.09 4.92 3.31
CA PHE A 9 18.29 3.50 3.51
C PHE A 9 17.48 2.94 4.68
N LYS A 10 17.41 3.65 5.81
CA LYS A 10 16.67 3.20 7.00
C LYS A 10 15.17 3.02 6.73
N VAL A 11 14.57 3.90 5.93
CA VAL A 11 13.16 3.84 5.55
C VAL A 11 12.96 2.72 4.54
N LEU A 12 13.61 2.81 3.39
CA LEU A 12 13.33 1.94 2.25
C LEU A 12 13.74 0.47 2.52
N ARG A 13 14.79 0.21 3.30
CA ARG A 13 15.22 -1.17 3.61
C ARG A 13 14.17 -2.00 4.37
N ARG A 14 13.18 -1.33 5.00
CA ARG A 14 12.09 -1.99 5.72
C ARG A 14 10.95 -2.43 4.78
N GLY A 15 11.07 -2.16 3.48
CA GLY A 15 9.99 -2.34 2.51
C GLY A 15 8.93 -1.23 2.59
N GLN A 16 9.28 -0.08 3.14
CA GLN A 16 8.43 1.12 3.17
C GLN A 16 8.74 2.01 1.97
N PHE A 17 7.93 3.05 1.80
CA PHE A 17 8.00 4.00 0.69
C PHE A 17 8.44 5.38 1.21
N ILE A 18 8.98 6.19 0.30
CA ILE A 18 9.11 7.63 0.50
C ILE A 18 8.12 8.29 -0.45
N CYS A 19 7.08 8.92 0.11
CA CYS A 19 5.90 9.41 -0.64
C CYS A 19 5.88 10.94 -0.72
N SER A 20 5.56 11.49 -1.90
CA SER A 20 5.46 12.95 -2.12
C SER A 20 4.39 13.63 -1.27
N ASN A 21 3.40 12.87 -0.80
CA ASN A 21 2.25 13.40 -0.06
C ASN A 21 2.27 13.04 1.44
N SER A 22 3.41 12.58 1.98
CA SER A 22 3.58 12.35 3.42
C SER A 22 3.37 13.64 4.23
N PRO A 23 2.68 13.61 5.39
CA PRO A 23 2.60 14.75 6.30
C PRO A 23 3.88 14.93 7.14
N ASP A 24 4.81 13.98 7.08
CA ASP A 24 6.09 14.01 7.80
C ASP A 24 7.13 14.82 7.01
N ASP A 25 7.62 15.91 7.62
CA ASP A 25 8.60 16.85 7.04
C ASP A 25 9.96 16.19 6.72
N ASP A 26 10.38 15.19 7.51
CA ASP A 26 11.61 14.45 7.24
C ASP A 26 11.42 13.62 5.98
N ILE A 27 10.29 12.92 5.83
CA ILE A 27 9.97 12.15 4.63
C ILE A 27 9.85 13.06 3.39
N GLN A 28 9.24 14.24 3.54
CA GLN A 28 9.18 15.26 2.47
C GLN A 28 10.57 15.72 2.04
N THR A 29 11.48 15.86 2.99
CA THR A 29 12.88 16.20 2.69
C THR A 29 13.56 15.07 1.94
N LEU A 30 13.39 13.81 2.37
CA LEU A 30 13.95 12.66 1.67
C LEU A 30 13.39 12.52 0.25
N TYR A 31 12.10 12.77 0.05
CA TYR A 31 11.46 12.75 -1.26
C TYR A 31 12.12 13.76 -2.21
N LYS A 32 12.28 15.02 -1.78
CA LYS A 32 12.92 16.07 -2.61
C LYS A 32 14.36 15.74 -2.97
N ILE A 33 15.09 15.06 -2.09
CA ILE A 33 16.46 14.60 -2.36
C ILE A 33 16.47 13.47 -3.40
N LEU A 34 15.47 12.59 -3.39
CA LEU A 34 15.34 11.50 -4.35
C LEU A 34 14.76 11.96 -5.70
N GLU A 35 13.98 13.03 -5.73
CA GLU A 35 13.40 13.62 -6.94
C GLU A 35 14.45 14.35 -7.81
N ASP A 36 15.54 14.79 -7.20
CA ASP A 36 16.68 15.37 -7.90
C ASP A 36 17.46 14.30 -8.67
N GLU A 37 17.52 14.40 -10.00
CA GLU A 37 18.07 13.38 -10.90
C GLU A 37 19.53 13.02 -10.59
N ASP A 38 20.38 14.02 -10.33
CA ASP A 38 21.79 13.82 -10.02
C ASP A 38 21.97 13.02 -8.71
N ASN A 39 21.18 13.35 -7.68
CA ASN A 39 21.18 12.60 -6.44
C ASN A 39 20.60 11.18 -6.61
N PHE A 40 19.56 11.03 -7.44
CA PHE A 40 18.95 9.73 -7.70
C PHE A 40 19.94 8.76 -8.34
N GLU A 41 20.67 9.19 -9.38
CA GLU A 41 21.67 8.37 -10.07
C GLU A 41 22.78 7.92 -9.11
N ASP A 42 23.34 8.87 -8.34
CA ASP A 42 24.35 8.62 -7.31
C ASP A 42 23.88 7.58 -6.26
N LEU A 43 22.61 7.70 -5.83
CA LEU A 43 22.00 6.83 -4.82
C LEU A 43 21.66 5.45 -5.40
N TYR A 44 21.17 5.41 -6.63
CA TYR A 44 20.88 4.17 -7.35
C TYR A 44 22.13 3.32 -7.45
N ASP A 45 23.24 3.88 -7.95
CA ASP A 45 24.51 3.17 -8.08
C ASP A 45 25.04 2.69 -6.73
N TYR A 46 24.94 3.54 -5.70
CA TYR A 46 25.37 3.18 -4.35
C TYR A 46 24.55 2.02 -3.77
N PHE A 47 23.22 2.06 -3.88
CA PHE A 47 22.35 1.03 -3.33
C PHE A 47 22.42 -0.27 -4.14
N TYR A 48 22.63 -0.17 -5.46
CA TYR A 48 22.81 -1.33 -6.33
C TYR A 48 24.03 -2.17 -5.91
N GLN A 49 25.12 -1.53 -5.48
CA GLN A 49 26.32 -2.23 -4.96
C GLN A 49 26.06 -3.06 -3.70
N ILE A 50 24.96 -2.81 -2.99
CA ILE A 50 24.57 -3.54 -1.78
C ILE A 50 23.27 -4.34 -1.95
N ASP A 51 22.96 -4.73 -3.20
CA ASP A 51 21.82 -5.58 -3.59
C ASP A 51 20.43 -4.97 -3.33
N TYR A 52 20.32 -3.64 -3.39
CA TYR A 52 19.03 -2.93 -3.42
C TYR A 52 18.90 -2.16 -4.73
N ILE A 53 17.76 -2.30 -5.38
CA ILE A 53 17.43 -1.51 -6.56
C ILE A 53 16.53 -0.37 -6.07
N LEU A 54 16.99 0.88 -6.26
CA LEU A 54 16.19 2.06 -5.99
C LEU A 54 15.23 2.29 -7.15
N GLU A 55 13.94 2.28 -6.85
CA GLU A 55 12.87 2.37 -7.85
C GLU A 55 12.06 3.64 -7.63
N GLN A 56 11.65 4.27 -8.72
CA GLN A 56 10.74 5.40 -8.74
C GLN A 56 9.41 4.97 -9.35
N GLY A 57 8.31 5.24 -8.63
CA GLY A 57 6.95 5.11 -9.13
C GLY A 57 6.27 6.47 -9.26
N ASP A 58 4.95 6.46 -9.45
CA ASP A 58 4.14 7.68 -9.54
C ASP A 58 4.07 8.41 -8.19
N GLU A 59 4.99 9.37 -8.01
CA GLU A 59 5.16 10.19 -6.81
C GLU A 59 5.58 9.44 -5.54
N PHE A 60 6.31 8.33 -5.69
CA PHE A 60 6.91 7.60 -4.57
C PHE A 60 8.22 6.90 -4.96
N PHE A 61 9.03 6.57 -3.96
CA PHE A 61 10.25 5.77 -4.11
C PHE A 61 10.23 4.55 -3.20
N TYR A 62 10.84 3.45 -3.64
CA TYR A 62 10.98 2.23 -2.85
C TYR A 62 12.22 1.43 -3.21
N PHE A 63 12.54 0.41 -2.42
CA PHE A 63 13.53 -0.59 -2.81
C PHE A 63 12.88 -1.85 -3.35
N SER A 64 13.36 -2.31 -4.52
CA SER A 64 13.15 -3.67 -5.00
C SER A 64 14.43 -4.49 -4.84
N ARG A 65 14.29 -5.83 -4.95
CA ARG A 65 15.42 -6.77 -4.94
C ARG A 65 15.16 -7.91 -5.91
N ASN A 66 16.24 -8.44 -6.48
CA ASN A 66 16.19 -9.67 -7.27
C ASN A 66 16.01 -10.88 -6.35
N GLU A 67 14.75 -11.29 -6.14
CA GLU A 67 14.41 -12.50 -5.40
C GLU A 67 14.39 -13.74 -6.32
N LYS A 68 14.83 -14.90 -5.81
CA LYS A 68 14.65 -16.18 -6.51
C LYS A 68 13.15 -16.51 -6.60
N ASN A 69 12.72 -17.16 -7.69
CA ASN A 69 11.32 -17.55 -8.00
C ASN A 69 10.55 -18.34 -6.92
N ALA A 70 11.18 -18.71 -5.79
CA ALA A 70 10.66 -19.57 -4.75
C ALA A 70 9.53 -18.96 -3.89
N ASP A 71 9.03 -17.75 -4.21
CA ASP A 71 8.02 -17.05 -3.39
C ASP A 71 6.83 -16.50 -4.20
N LEU A 72 6.61 -17.03 -5.41
CA LEU A 72 5.53 -16.57 -6.28
C LEU A 72 4.14 -16.75 -5.63
N GLU A 73 3.91 -17.90 -4.97
CA GLU A 73 2.65 -18.18 -4.28
C GLU A 73 2.36 -17.17 -3.16
N ARG A 74 3.37 -16.84 -2.35
CA ARG A 74 3.24 -15.81 -1.30
C ARG A 74 2.97 -14.42 -1.89
N LYS A 75 3.59 -14.08 -3.03
CA LYS A 75 3.35 -12.81 -3.72
C LYS A 75 1.91 -12.74 -4.24
N ILE A 76 1.42 -13.83 -4.81
CA ILE A 76 0.02 -13.95 -5.26
C ILE A 76 -0.95 -13.83 -4.08
N GLU A 77 -0.70 -14.53 -2.96
CA GLU A 77 -1.54 -14.40 -1.75
C GLU A 77 -1.58 -12.97 -1.22
N LYS A 78 -0.43 -12.28 -1.21
CA LYS A 78 -0.37 -10.86 -0.82
C LYS A 78 -1.19 -10.00 -1.77
N ALA A 79 -1.07 -10.21 -3.09
CA ALA A 79 -1.84 -9.48 -4.09
C ALA A 79 -3.36 -9.66 -3.89
N PHE A 80 -3.85 -10.90 -3.66
CA PHE A 80 -5.26 -11.13 -3.35
C PHE A 80 -5.71 -10.44 -2.06
N GLY A 81 -4.87 -10.46 -1.02
CA GLY A 81 -5.14 -9.73 0.22
C GLY A 81 -5.27 -8.21 -0.01
N TRP A 82 -4.48 -7.65 -0.91
CA TRP A 82 -4.57 -6.25 -1.32
C TRP A 82 -5.83 -5.94 -2.12
N ILE A 83 -6.18 -6.78 -3.09
CA ILE A 83 -7.41 -6.63 -3.88
C ILE A 83 -8.64 -6.60 -2.97
N ASN A 84 -8.73 -7.54 -2.01
CA ASN A 84 -9.84 -7.54 -1.05
C ASN A 84 -9.87 -6.28 -0.18
N THR A 85 -8.68 -5.75 0.18
CA THR A 85 -8.58 -4.53 0.99
C THR A 85 -9.04 -3.31 0.17
N LEU A 86 -8.59 -3.19 -1.07
CA LEU A 86 -9.01 -2.15 -2.01
C LEU A 86 -10.53 -2.19 -2.24
N ASP A 87 -11.08 -3.37 -2.48
CA ASP A 87 -12.51 -3.59 -2.68
C ASP A 87 -13.34 -3.15 -1.46
N PHE A 88 -12.88 -3.46 -0.24
CA PHE A 88 -13.50 -2.96 0.99
C PHE A 88 -13.53 -1.43 1.06
N PHE A 89 -12.40 -0.77 0.84
CA PHE A 89 -12.33 0.69 0.93
C PHE A 89 -13.08 1.41 -0.20
N LYS A 90 -13.07 0.86 -1.42
CA LYS A 90 -13.88 1.37 -2.55
C LYS A 90 -15.38 1.18 -2.33
N THR A 91 -15.78 0.16 -1.57
CA THR A 91 -17.19 -0.04 -1.15
C THR A 91 -17.61 0.93 -0.05
N PHE A 92 -16.67 1.29 0.84
CA PHE A 92 -16.88 2.33 1.84
C PHE A 92 -17.02 3.71 1.17
N ASP A 93 -16.12 4.03 0.25
CA ASP A 93 -16.21 5.24 -0.56
C ASP A 93 -15.58 5.01 -1.93
N SER A 94 -16.37 5.19 -3.00
CA SER A 94 -15.90 5.01 -4.38
C SER A 94 -14.72 5.93 -4.75
N SER A 95 -14.61 7.08 -4.08
CA SER A 95 -13.53 8.05 -4.24
C SER A 95 -12.27 7.73 -3.43
N PHE A 96 -12.24 6.62 -2.68
CA PHE A 96 -11.07 6.20 -1.92
C PHE A 96 -9.87 5.98 -2.85
N ASP A 97 -8.90 6.89 -2.82
CA ASP A 97 -7.69 6.91 -3.64
C ASP A 97 -6.62 7.77 -2.95
N VAL A 98 -5.46 7.96 -3.59
CA VAL A 98 -4.37 8.82 -3.13
C VAL A 98 -4.91 10.18 -2.65
N GLY A 99 -4.52 10.58 -1.43
CA GLY A 99 -4.93 11.85 -0.81
C GLY A 99 -6.31 11.83 -0.13
N PHE A 100 -7.10 10.76 -0.27
CA PHE A 100 -8.35 10.59 0.45
C PHE A 100 -8.11 10.57 1.97
N ARG A 101 -9.04 11.14 2.74
CA ARG A 101 -8.96 11.21 4.20
C ARG A 101 -10.17 10.55 4.83
N PHE A 102 -9.93 9.81 5.90
CA PHE A 102 -10.97 9.10 6.61
C PHE A 102 -10.63 8.89 8.06
N THR A 103 -11.64 8.56 8.86
CA THR A 103 -11.52 8.16 10.25
C THR A 103 -12.09 6.75 10.45
N PRO A 104 -11.60 5.99 11.45
CA PRO A 104 -12.19 4.68 11.79
C PRO A 104 -13.69 4.76 12.10
N SER A 105 -14.13 5.87 12.71
CA SER A 105 -15.52 6.11 13.10
C SER A 105 -16.46 6.29 11.91
N GLU A 106 -16.00 6.91 10.82
CA GLU A 106 -16.80 7.03 9.58
C GLU A 106 -17.09 5.65 8.98
N ILE A 107 -16.07 4.78 8.93
CA ILE A 107 -16.21 3.41 8.44
C ILE A 107 -17.15 2.60 9.34
N ASP A 108 -16.99 2.69 10.68
CA ASP A 108 -17.87 2.02 11.65
C ASP A 108 -19.33 2.47 11.49
N ASN A 109 -19.56 3.77 11.29
CA ASN A 109 -20.89 4.30 11.08
C ASN A 109 -21.53 3.80 9.77
N GLN A 110 -20.78 3.74 8.67
CA GLN A 110 -21.29 3.19 7.43
C GLN A 110 -21.60 1.68 7.52
N LEU A 111 -20.75 0.91 8.22
CA LEU A 111 -20.98 -0.52 8.45
C LEU A 111 -22.34 -0.80 9.09
N LYS A 112 -22.86 0.08 9.94
CA LYS A 112 -24.15 -0.12 10.63
C LYS A 112 -25.29 -0.40 9.64
N ASN A 113 -25.28 0.24 8.47
CA ASN A 113 -26.35 0.16 7.48
C ASN A 113 -25.91 -0.44 6.12
N ASN A 114 -24.63 -0.77 5.92
CA ASN A 114 -24.11 -1.34 4.68
C ASN A 114 -23.78 -2.84 4.82
N VAL A 115 -24.65 -3.70 4.28
CA VAL A 115 -24.50 -5.17 4.34
C VAL A 115 -23.33 -5.66 3.49
N ASP A 116 -23.09 -5.02 2.33
CA ASP A 116 -22.00 -5.38 1.44
C ASP A 116 -20.64 -5.06 2.08
N LEU A 117 -20.51 -3.85 2.65
CA LEU A 117 -19.30 -3.44 3.38
C LEU A 117 -19.01 -4.36 4.58
N LYS A 118 -20.04 -4.78 5.31
CA LYS A 118 -19.92 -5.79 6.39
C LYS A 118 -19.41 -7.13 5.87
N THR A 119 -19.90 -7.57 4.72
CA THR A 119 -19.51 -8.83 4.08
C THR A 119 -18.04 -8.78 3.65
N LYS A 120 -17.62 -7.67 3.02
CA LYS A 120 -16.22 -7.45 2.63
C LYS A 120 -15.30 -7.40 3.84
N LEU A 121 -15.69 -6.72 4.93
CA LEU A 121 -14.92 -6.73 6.19
C LEU A 121 -14.78 -8.14 6.76
N ALA A 122 -15.82 -8.97 6.67
CA ALA A 122 -15.77 -10.36 7.11
C ALA A 122 -14.80 -11.19 6.24
N ASN A 123 -14.77 -10.96 4.93
CA ASN A 123 -13.90 -11.66 3.98
C ASN A 123 -12.42 -11.30 4.12
N LEU A 124 -12.09 -10.12 4.66
CA LEU A 124 -10.71 -9.75 5.00
C LEU A 124 -10.12 -10.61 6.13
N LYS A 125 -10.92 -11.41 6.83
CA LYS A 125 -10.46 -12.31 7.89
C LYS A 125 -9.86 -13.59 7.30
N LYS A 126 -8.54 -13.76 7.44
CA LYS A 126 -8.00 -15.08 7.79
C LYS A 126 -8.33 -15.32 9.29
N ILE A 127 -9.56 -15.76 9.57
CA ILE A 127 -10.04 -16.37 10.82
C ILE A 127 -9.61 -15.67 12.12
N SER A 128 -10.45 -14.77 12.65
CA SER A 128 -10.46 -14.48 14.10
C SER A 128 -11.83 -14.86 14.64
N THR A 129 -11.84 -15.90 15.48
CA THR A 129 -12.98 -16.46 16.22
C THR A 129 -13.45 -15.58 17.37
N ASP A 130 -12.78 -14.46 17.62
CA ASP A 130 -13.20 -13.52 18.67
C ASP A 130 -14.31 -12.59 18.16
N LYS A 131 -15.34 -12.43 18.98
CA LYS A 131 -16.39 -11.40 18.85
C LYS A 131 -15.80 -9.99 19.05
N LYS A 132 -14.90 -9.54 18.17
CA LYS A 132 -14.34 -8.18 18.19
C LYS A 132 -15.33 -7.21 17.54
N SER A 133 -15.41 -5.99 18.06
CA SER A 133 -16.28 -4.96 17.50
C SER A 133 -15.87 -4.63 16.05
N TYR A 134 -16.76 -3.99 15.27
CA TYR A 134 -16.39 -3.53 13.93
C TYR A 134 -15.25 -2.53 13.98
N LEU A 135 -15.30 -1.58 14.93
CA LEU A 135 -14.25 -0.62 15.16
C LEU A 135 -12.88 -1.27 15.41
N ASP A 136 -12.79 -2.31 16.24
CA ASP A 136 -11.52 -3.03 16.48
C ASP A 136 -10.96 -3.68 15.21
N GLN A 137 -11.85 -4.18 14.34
CA GLN A 137 -11.46 -4.80 13.08
C GLN A 137 -10.97 -3.75 12.09
N ILE A 138 -11.63 -2.59 12.03
CA ILE A 138 -11.21 -1.44 11.22
C ILE A 138 -9.84 -0.93 11.69
N LYS A 139 -9.64 -0.73 12.99
CA LYS A 139 -8.35 -0.27 13.53
C LYS A 139 -7.20 -1.21 13.18
N LYS A 140 -7.40 -2.52 13.25
CA LYS A 140 -6.39 -3.50 12.80
C LYS A 140 -6.10 -3.46 11.30
N LEU A 141 -7.11 -3.21 10.48
CA LEU A 141 -6.93 -3.06 9.04
C LEU A 141 -6.11 -1.80 8.73
N ILE A 142 -6.40 -0.70 9.42
CA ILE A 142 -5.67 0.58 9.33
C ILE A 142 -4.23 0.40 9.81
N GLU A 143 -4.00 -0.23 10.96
CA GLU A 143 -2.65 -0.54 11.48
C GLU A 143 -1.81 -1.32 10.45
N LYS A 144 -2.44 -2.28 9.75
CA LYS A 144 -1.77 -3.03 8.68
C LYS A 144 -1.40 -2.11 7.51
N LEU A 145 -2.33 -1.28 7.05
CA LEU A 145 -2.10 -0.33 5.96
C LEU A 145 -1.02 0.71 6.29
N GLU A 146 -0.99 1.19 7.53
CA GLU A 146 0.05 2.12 8.02
C GLU A 146 1.41 1.44 8.08
N LYS A 147 1.46 0.21 8.60
CA LYS A 147 2.69 -0.57 8.67
C LYS A 147 3.29 -0.80 7.27
N ASP A 148 2.44 -1.12 6.31
CA ASP A 148 2.81 -1.31 4.91
C ASP A 148 2.95 0.04 4.16
N ASN A 149 2.76 1.16 4.86
CA ASN A 149 2.99 2.53 4.42
C ASN A 149 2.15 2.98 3.21
N TYR A 150 0.91 2.50 3.12
CA TYR A 150 -0.10 2.94 2.15
C TYR A 150 -0.99 4.07 2.65
N ILE A 151 -1.07 4.23 3.98
CA ILE A 151 -1.76 5.33 4.65
C ILE A 151 -0.88 5.85 5.79
N THR A 152 -1.24 6.99 6.34
CA THR A 152 -0.57 7.59 7.50
C THR A 152 -1.56 8.38 8.35
N LEU A 153 -1.35 8.39 9.67
CA LEU A 153 -2.07 9.27 10.57
C LEU A 153 -1.65 10.73 10.30
N GLU A 154 -2.59 11.54 9.79
CA GLU A 154 -2.36 12.96 9.53
C GLU A 154 -2.75 13.83 10.73
N ASN A 155 -3.75 13.41 11.51
CA ASN A 155 -4.20 14.13 12.70
C ASN A 155 -4.52 13.16 13.84
N GLU A 156 -3.73 13.23 14.92
CA GLU A 156 -3.88 12.39 16.11
C GLU A 156 -5.17 12.67 16.89
N ILE A 157 -5.63 13.92 16.93
CA ILE A 157 -6.80 14.33 17.72
C ILE A 157 -8.09 13.77 17.13
N SER A 158 -8.22 13.84 15.80
CA SER A 158 -9.39 13.34 15.08
C SER A 158 -9.26 11.90 14.61
N GLU A 159 -8.13 11.23 14.87
CA GLU A 159 -7.77 9.93 14.28
C GLU A 159 -7.96 9.93 12.76
N THR A 160 -7.52 11.00 12.07
CA THR A 160 -7.68 11.14 10.62
C THR A 160 -6.48 10.56 9.90
N TYR A 161 -6.75 9.59 9.03
CA TYR A 161 -5.77 8.94 8.18
C TYR A 161 -5.85 9.50 6.77
N LYS A 162 -4.70 9.61 6.11
CA LYS A 162 -4.56 10.03 4.72
C LYS A 162 -3.96 8.88 3.89
N VAL A 163 -4.50 8.67 2.70
CA VAL A 163 -3.94 7.72 1.72
C VAL A 163 -2.70 8.31 1.04
N LEU A 164 -1.60 7.56 1.06
CA LEU A 164 -0.30 7.97 0.51
C LEU A 164 -0.17 7.65 -0.99
N THR A 165 0.79 8.29 -1.67
CA THR A 165 1.10 8.04 -3.11
C THR A 165 1.63 6.63 -3.36
N SER A 166 2.22 5.97 -2.36
CA SER A 166 2.53 4.53 -2.40
C SER A 166 1.32 3.65 -2.72
N PHE A 167 0.09 4.14 -2.56
CA PHE A 167 -1.10 3.41 -3.00
C PHE A 167 -1.13 3.19 -4.53
N ASN A 168 -0.46 4.04 -5.32
CA ASN A 168 -0.26 3.84 -6.75
C ASN A 168 0.46 2.52 -7.04
N TYR A 169 1.44 2.12 -6.21
CA TYR A 169 2.13 0.83 -6.33
C TYR A 169 1.14 -0.36 -6.34
N LEU A 170 0.11 -0.32 -5.49
CA LEU A 170 -0.91 -1.36 -5.44
C LEU A 170 -1.81 -1.33 -6.68
N LYS A 171 -2.18 -0.14 -7.16
CA LYS A 171 -2.98 0.01 -8.38
C LYS A 171 -2.22 -0.56 -9.58
N ASP A 172 -0.95 -0.25 -9.71
CA ASP A 172 -0.08 -0.77 -10.77
C ASP A 172 0.04 -2.29 -10.67
N LEU A 173 0.27 -2.82 -9.47
CA LEU A 173 0.31 -4.27 -9.26
C LEU A 173 -0.99 -4.95 -9.70
N VAL A 174 -2.16 -4.40 -9.35
CA VAL A 174 -3.46 -4.95 -9.78
C VAL A 174 -3.61 -4.88 -11.30
N ASN A 175 -3.22 -3.76 -11.92
CA ASN A 175 -3.29 -3.59 -13.37
C ASN A 175 -2.36 -4.56 -14.14
N THR A 176 -1.26 -5.01 -13.54
CA THR A 176 -0.36 -6.00 -14.17
C THR A 176 -0.90 -7.43 -14.16
N ILE A 177 -1.97 -7.74 -13.41
CA ILE A 177 -2.59 -9.06 -13.38
C ILE A 177 -3.36 -9.29 -14.69
N ASN A 178 -2.67 -9.79 -15.70
CA ASN A 178 -3.28 -10.23 -16.95
C ASN A 178 -3.95 -11.60 -16.70
N ILE A 179 -5.28 -11.63 -16.65
CA ILE A 179 -6.03 -12.89 -16.60
C ILE A 179 -6.29 -13.29 -18.06
N PRO A 180 -5.55 -14.26 -18.64
CA PRO A 180 -5.88 -14.73 -19.97
C PRO A 180 -7.31 -15.27 -19.97
N GLU A 181 -8.16 -14.73 -20.85
CA GLU A 181 -9.47 -15.31 -21.12
C GLU A 181 -9.24 -16.74 -21.61
N ILE A 182 -9.57 -17.72 -20.76
CA ILE A 182 -9.67 -19.11 -21.20
C ILE A 182 -10.91 -19.14 -22.10
N ILE A 183 -10.70 -18.95 -23.40
CA ILE A 183 -11.71 -19.22 -24.42
C ILE A 183 -12.03 -20.71 -24.25
N ALA A 184 -13.18 -21.00 -23.64
CA ALA A 184 -13.71 -22.35 -23.61
C ALA A 184 -13.83 -22.79 -25.06
N ASN A 185 -13.10 -23.85 -25.44
CA ASN A 185 -13.25 -24.48 -26.74
C ASN A 185 -14.72 -24.93 -26.84
N GLU A 186 -15.55 -24.15 -27.53
CA GLU A 186 -16.86 -24.62 -27.99
C GLU A 186 -16.59 -25.83 -28.90
N ILE A 187 -17.12 -26.98 -28.52
CA ILE A 187 -17.06 -28.19 -29.33
C ILE A 187 -17.96 -27.91 -30.56
N PRO A 188 -17.43 -27.94 -31.79
CA PRO A 188 -18.25 -27.72 -32.98
C PRO A 188 -19.29 -28.83 -33.14
N GLU A 189 -20.52 -28.45 -33.48
CA GLU A 189 -21.64 -29.35 -33.82
C GLU A 189 -21.32 -30.32 -34.97
#